data_AF-A0A0K8QPK1-F1
#
_entry.id   AF-A0A0K8QPK1-F1
#
_cell.length_a   1.000
_cell.length_b   1.000
_cell.length_c   1.000
_cell.angle_alpha   90.00
_cell.angle_beta   90.00
_cell.angle_gamma   90.00
#
_symmetry.space_group_name_H-M   'P 1'
#
loop_
_entity.id
_entity.type
_entity.pdbx_description
1 polymer ?
#
loop_
_entity_poly.entity_id
_entity_poly.type
_entity_poly.pdbx_seq_one_letter_code
_entity_poly.pdbx_strand_id
1 'polypeptide(L)'
;MSKRPLTPEEKAIARRIKAAIASDPNLTEESVGAQVGVTQGQVSHWTNGRLPVPAARAIKLASVLGIDDPAEISLAYREIAAKAAAGSAVAEGPAPGLASARVENDIDALRYALAAMVTVMVVHRPAEAADVARALRKHVPAKFVRQGYIHELLKVLDSAASAKPKVAAPPPLAS
;
A
#
# COMPACT_ATOMS: atom_id res chain seq x y z
N MET A 1 36.42 19.54 5.88
CA MET A 1 35.66 18.73 6.87
C MET A 1 36.41 17.43 7.09
N SER A 2 36.89 17.17 8.31
CA SER A 2 37.64 15.96 8.64
C SER A 2 36.73 14.73 8.52
N LYS A 3 37.11 13.74 7.72
CA LYS A 3 36.31 12.52 7.52
C LYS A 3 36.36 11.69 8.80
N ARG A 4 35.19 11.35 9.35
CA ARG A 4 35.09 10.46 10.52
C ARG A 4 35.83 9.15 10.22
N PRO A 5 36.74 8.68 11.10
CA PRO A 5 37.35 7.37 10.92
C PRO A 5 36.29 6.27 10.99
N LEU A 6 36.43 5.22 10.17
CA LEU A 6 35.51 4.10 10.19
C LEU A 6 35.60 3.33 11.50
N THR A 7 34.45 2.85 11.99
CA THR A 7 34.34 2.04 13.20
C THR A 7 34.95 0.64 12.98
N PRO A 8 35.29 -0.10 14.06
CA PRO A 8 35.77 -1.47 13.93
C PRO A 8 34.79 -2.40 13.18
N GLU A 9 33.49 -2.18 13.36
CA GLU A 9 32.43 -2.92 12.67
C GLU A 9 32.39 -2.60 11.17
N GLU A 10 32.47 -1.32 10.80
CA GLU A 10 32.55 -0.91 9.38
C GLU A 10 33.78 -1.51 8.69
N LYS A 11 34.90 -1.65 9.40
CA LYS A 11 36.09 -2.35 8.88
C LYS A 11 35.89 -3.86 8.75
N ALA A 12 35.10 -4.49 9.63
CA ALA A 12 34.76 -5.90 9.51
C ALA A 12 33.86 -6.14 8.30
N ILE A 13 32.88 -5.27 8.08
CA ILE A 13 32.03 -5.26 6.89
C ILE A 13 32.87 -5.12 5.61
N ALA A 14 33.81 -4.18 5.57
CA ALA A 14 34.72 -4.01 4.44
C ALA A 14 35.50 -5.29 4.10
N ARG A 15 36.04 -5.97 5.13
CA ARG A 15 36.72 -7.27 4.96
C ARG A 15 35.80 -8.35 4.43
N ARG A 16 34.54 -8.40 4.91
CA ARG A 16 33.54 -9.36 4.42
C ARG A 16 33.22 -9.14 2.95
N ILE A 17 32.97 -7.89 2.54
CA ILE A 17 32.73 -7.55 1.12
C ILE A 17 33.94 -7.96 0.28
N LYS A 18 35.15 -7.64 0.74
CA LYS A 18 36.39 -8.01 0.04
C LYS A 18 36.55 -9.53 -0.08
N ALA A 19 36.23 -10.28 0.97
CA ALA A 19 36.29 -11.74 0.96
C ALA A 19 35.25 -12.34 0.00
N ALA A 20 34.03 -11.81 -0.05
CA ALA A 20 32.98 -12.26 -0.96
C ALA A 20 33.36 -12.08 -2.44
N ILE A 21 33.99 -10.95 -2.76
CA ILE A 21 34.54 -10.73 -4.12
C ILE A 21 35.68 -11.71 -4.40
N ALA A 22 36.60 -11.90 -3.45
CA ALA A 22 37.74 -12.80 -3.63
C ALA A 22 37.36 -14.29 -3.73
N SER A 23 36.21 -14.70 -3.18
CA SER A 23 35.73 -16.08 -3.24
C SER A 23 35.10 -16.48 -4.57
N ASP A 24 34.69 -15.51 -5.40
CA ASP A 24 34.13 -15.78 -6.72
C ASP A 24 35.12 -15.31 -7.82
N PRO A 25 35.72 -16.23 -8.60
CA PRO A 25 36.68 -15.87 -9.63
C PRO A 25 36.06 -15.04 -10.77
N ASN A 26 34.73 -15.00 -10.88
CA ASN A 26 34.03 -14.19 -11.88
C ASN A 26 33.72 -12.76 -11.39
N LEU A 27 33.94 -12.47 -10.10
CA LEU A 27 33.71 -11.14 -9.53
C LEU A 27 35.01 -10.36 -9.40
N THR A 28 35.07 -9.23 -10.10
CA THR A 28 36.06 -8.17 -9.90
C THR A 28 35.40 -6.92 -9.34
N GLU A 29 36.16 -6.04 -8.66
CA GLU A 29 35.62 -4.75 -8.17
C GLU A 29 35.00 -3.92 -9.31
N GLU A 30 35.53 -4.04 -10.53
CA GLU A 30 34.99 -3.40 -11.73
C GLU A 30 33.65 -4.00 -12.15
N SER A 31 33.57 -5.33 -12.25
CA SER A 31 32.32 -6.03 -12.60
C SER A 31 31.22 -5.79 -11.56
N VAL A 32 31.57 -5.78 -10.27
CA VAL A 32 30.66 -5.45 -9.17
C VAL A 32 30.19 -4.00 -9.29
N GLY A 33 31.10 -3.07 -9.59
CA GLY A 33 30.77 -1.68 -9.84
C GLY A 33 29.76 -1.53 -10.97
N ALA A 34 30.01 -2.16 -12.12
CA ALA A 34 29.12 -2.15 -13.27
C ALA A 34 27.73 -2.71 -12.94
N GLN A 35 27.66 -3.85 -12.26
CA GLN A 35 26.38 -4.47 -11.86
C GLN A 35 25.62 -3.60 -10.85
N VAL A 36 26.29 -3.00 -9.87
CA VAL A 36 25.66 -2.13 -8.86
C VAL A 36 25.31 -0.74 -9.42
N GLY A 37 25.95 -0.32 -10.52
CA GLY A 37 25.80 0.99 -11.14
C GLY A 37 26.63 2.07 -10.44
N VAL A 38 27.86 1.75 -10.08
CA VAL A 38 28.86 2.65 -9.47
C VAL A 38 30.23 2.44 -10.12
N THR A 39 31.19 3.33 -9.86
CA THR A 39 32.55 3.16 -10.36
C THR A 39 33.31 2.08 -9.58
N GLN A 40 34.31 1.45 -10.21
CA GLN A 40 35.22 0.52 -9.55
C GLN A 40 35.88 1.16 -8.32
N GLY A 41 36.31 2.42 -8.41
CA GLY A 41 36.92 3.14 -7.29
C GLY A 41 35.99 3.30 -6.09
N GLN A 42 34.67 3.39 -6.32
CA GLN A 42 33.69 3.42 -5.24
C GLN A 42 33.59 2.06 -4.54
N VAL A 43 33.62 0.95 -5.29
CA VAL A 43 33.69 -0.41 -4.71
C VAL A 43 34.98 -0.59 -3.92
N SER A 44 36.11 -0.12 -4.46
CA SER A 44 37.41 -0.16 -3.79
C SER A 44 37.42 0.63 -2.47
N HIS A 45 36.67 1.73 -2.38
CA HIS A 45 36.49 2.45 -1.13
C HIS A 45 35.71 1.63 -0.08
N TRP A 46 34.77 0.81 -0.50
CA TRP A 46 34.01 -0.07 0.38
C TRP A 46 34.84 -1.27 0.85
N THR A 47 35.53 -1.96 -0.06
CA THR A 47 36.35 -3.16 0.25
C THR A 47 37.56 -2.83 1.12
N ASN A 48 38.15 -1.64 0.95
CA ASN A 48 39.29 -1.19 1.75
C ASN A 48 38.86 -0.41 3.01
N GLY A 49 37.55 -0.30 3.28
CA GLY A 49 37.05 0.37 4.48
C GLY A 49 37.42 1.85 4.55
N ARG A 50 37.46 2.54 3.40
CA ARG A 50 37.62 3.99 3.30
C ARG A 50 36.29 4.73 3.41
N LEU A 51 35.21 4.11 2.94
CA LEU A 51 33.84 4.61 3.05
C LEU A 51 32.89 3.45 3.38
N PRO A 52 31.85 3.68 4.20
CA PRO A 52 30.81 2.68 4.41
C PRO A 52 29.93 2.54 3.15
N VAL A 53 29.29 1.37 3.01
CA VAL A 53 28.28 1.15 1.97
C VAL A 53 27.01 1.93 2.30
N PRO A 54 26.53 2.81 1.42
CA PRO A 54 25.30 3.55 1.65
C PRO A 54 24.07 2.62 1.56
N ALA A 55 23.05 2.89 2.36
CA ALA A 55 21.86 2.05 2.45
C ALA A 55 21.18 1.81 1.08
N ALA A 56 21.11 2.84 0.24
CA ALA A 56 20.51 2.77 -1.10
C ALA A 56 21.22 1.79 -2.05
N ARG A 57 22.46 1.39 -1.76
CA ARG A 57 23.23 0.42 -2.57
C ARG A 57 23.33 -0.95 -1.91
N ALA A 58 22.97 -1.07 -0.63
CA ALA A 58 23.15 -2.29 0.14
C ALA A 58 22.41 -3.49 -0.47
N ILE A 59 21.15 -3.34 -0.85
CA ILE A 59 20.35 -4.43 -1.44
C ILE A 59 21.00 -4.97 -2.71
N LYS A 60 21.33 -4.06 -3.65
CA LYS A 60 21.89 -4.45 -4.94
C LYS A 60 23.28 -5.05 -4.80
N LEU A 61 24.11 -4.48 -3.92
CA LEU A 61 25.44 -5.01 -3.64
C LEU A 61 25.35 -6.41 -3.00
N ALA A 62 24.44 -6.62 -2.04
CA ALA A 62 24.25 -7.92 -1.40
C ALA A 62 23.83 -8.99 -2.43
N SER A 63 22.90 -8.66 -3.31
CA SER A 63 22.47 -9.54 -4.40
C SER A 63 23.61 -9.92 -5.35
N VAL A 64 24.47 -8.98 -5.74
CA VAL A 64 25.63 -9.25 -6.61
C VAL A 64 26.66 -10.14 -5.91
N LEU A 65 26.81 -9.98 -4.60
CA LEU A 65 27.77 -10.75 -3.80
C LEU A 65 27.22 -12.08 -3.27
N GLY A 66 25.97 -12.43 -3.58
CA GLY A 66 25.31 -13.62 -3.05
C GLY A 66 25.12 -13.59 -1.53
N ILE A 67 24.96 -12.41 -0.94
CA ILE A 67 24.70 -12.22 0.49
C ILE A 67 23.20 -12.03 0.68
N ASP A 68 22.58 -12.89 1.49
CA ASP A 68 21.13 -12.93 1.68
C ASP A 68 20.59 -11.69 2.40
N ASP A 69 21.31 -11.19 3.41
CA ASP A 69 20.90 -10.03 4.21
C ASP A 69 21.76 -8.78 3.92
N PRO A 70 21.18 -7.72 3.31
CA PRO A 70 21.88 -6.45 3.09
C PRO A 70 22.34 -5.74 4.37
N ALA A 71 21.75 -6.04 5.53
CA ALA A 71 22.16 -5.47 6.82
C ALA A 71 23.52 -6.00 7.30
N GLU A 72 24.03 -7.08 6.69
CA GLU A 72 25.38 -7.58 6.92
C GLU A 72 26.47 -6.72 6.27
N ILE A 73 26.10 -5.92 5.27
CA ILE A 73 27.06 -5.10 4.50
C ILE A 73 26.82 -3.60 4.60
N SER A 74 25.77 -3.15 5.29
CA SER A 74 25.51 -1.73 5.53
C SER A 74 24.81 -1.48 6.86
N LEU A 75 25.49 -0.77 7.77
CA LEU A 75 24.90 -0.31 9.04
C LEU A 75 23.77 0.68 8.82
N ALA A 76 23.92 1.58 7.84
CA ALA A 76 22.87 2.52 7.48
C ALA A 76 21.60 1.80 7.00
N TYR A 77 21.75 0.72 6.23
CA TYR A 77 20.62 -0.13 5.84
C TYR A 77 20.00 -0.80 7.08
N ARG A 78 20.82 -1.36 7.97
CA ARG A 78 20.35 -1.98 9.21
C ARG A 78 19.50 -1.02 10.05
N GLU A 79 19.93 0.24 10.20
CA GLU A 79 19.16 1.25 10.94
C GLU A 79 17.82 1.56 10.27
N ILE A 80 17.79 1.68 8.94
CA ILE A 80 16.54 1.93 8.20
C ILE A 80 15.62 0.72 8.30
N ALA A 81 16.15 -0.50 8.12
CA ALA A 81 15.41 -1.74 8.25
C ALA A 81 14.86 -1.93 9.66
N ALA A 82 15.66 -1.63 10.70
CA ALA A 82 15.22 -1.68 12.09
C ALA A 82 14.13 -0.63 12.38
N LYS A 83 14.21 0.58 11.81
CA LYS A 83 13.15 1.59 11.92
C LYS A 83 11.88 1.18 11.19
N ALA A 84 12.01 0.58 10.01
CA ALA A 84 10.89 0.04 9.25
C ALA A 84 10.24 -1.14 10.00
N ALA A 85 11.05 -2.04 10.57
CA ALA A 85 10.59 -3.14 11.40
C ALA A 85 9.97 -2.65 12.71
N ALA A 86 10.51 -1.61 13.36
CA ALA A 86 9.92 -1.02 14.55
C ALA A 86 8.62 -0.25 14.23
N GLY A 87 8.56 0.44 13.09
CA GLY A 87 7.31 1.02 12.56
C GLY A 87 6.28 -0.05 12.20
N SER A 88 6.73 -1.21 11.70
CA SER A 88 5.91 -2.40 11.48
C SER A 88 5.65 -3.21 12.75
N ALA A 89 6.40 -3.05 13.84
CA ALA A 89 6.13 -3.70 15.13
C ALA A 89 4.99 -3.01 15.88
N VAL A 90 4.70 -1.75 15.54
CA VAL A 90 3.40 -1.11 15.84
C VAL A 90 2.29 -1.62 14.91
N ALA A 91 2.64 -2.39 13.88
CA ALA A 91 1.74 -3.00 12.89
C ALA A 91 1.91 -4.53 12.79
N GLU A 92 2.39 -5.19 13.86
CA GLU A 92 2.57 -6.65 13.86
C GLU A 92 1.34 -7.31 14.50
N GLY A 93 0.41 -7.65 13.60
CA GLY A 93 -0.78 -8.46 13.87
C GLY A 93 -2.01 -7.63 14.23
N PRO A 94 -3.11 -7.68 13.46
CA PRO A 94 -4.38 -7.31 14.05
C PRO A 94 -4.58 -8.28 15.22
N ALA A 95 -4.63 -7.76 16.45
CA ALA A 95 -5.37 -8.45 17.49
C ALA A 95 -6.68 -8.96 16.85
N PRO A 96 -7.15 -10.20 17.09
CA PRO A 96 -8.27 -10.76 16.34
C PRO A 96 -9.52 -9.84 16.26
N GLY A 97 -9.66 -8.90 17.18
CA GLY A 97 -10.65 -7.80 17.11
C GLY A 97 -10.37 -6.68 16.11
N LEU A 98 -9.12 -6.32 15.80
CA LEU A 98 -8.76 -5.20 14.91
C LEU A 98 -8.92 -5.52 13.42
N ALA A 99 -8.70 -6.77 12.98
CA ALA A 99 -9.01 -7.19 11.62
C ALA A 99 -10.51 -7.17 11.38
N SER A 100 -11.26 -7.72 12.34
CA SER A 100 -12.73 -7.70 12.34
C SER A 100 -13.25 -6.26 12.35
N ALA A 101 -12.71 -5.39 13.22
CA ALA A 101 -13.10 -3.98 13.28
C ALA A 101 -12.76 -3.20 12.00
N ARG A 102 -11.64 -3.52 11.33
CA ARG A 102 -11.31 -2.91 10.03
C ARG A 102 -12.29 -3.35 8.95
N VAL A 103 -12.59 -4.65 8.88
CA VAL A 103 -13.57 -5.18 7.93
C VAL A 103 -14.96 -4.62 8.20
N GLU A 104 -15.36 -4.48 9.46
CA GLU A 104 -16.62 -3.83 9.88
C GLU A 104 -16.65 -2.36 9.44
N ASN A 105 -15.56 -1.62 9.67
CA ASN A 105 -15.45 -0.23 9.23
C ASN A 105 -15.52 -0.10 7.70
N ASP A 106 -14.84 -0.98 6.96
CA ASP A 106 -14.90 -0.99 5.49
C ASP A 106 -16.32 -1.33 4.99
N ILE A 107 -17.00 -2.29 5.63
CA ILE A 107 -18.40 -2.63 5.33
C ILE A 107 -19.32 -1.44 5.61
N ASP A 108 -19.13 -0.74 6.73
CA ASP A 108 -19.95 0.42 7.08
C ASP A 108 -19.68 1.60 6.14
N ALA A 109 -18.42 1.86 5.79
CA ALA A 109 -18.06 2.87 4.80
C ALA A 109 -18.73 2.59 3.44
N LEU A 110 -18.72 1.32 3.00
CA LEU A 110 -19.42 0.90 1.77
C LEU A 110 -20.93 1.06 1.88
N ARG A 111 -21.54 0.76 3.04
CA ARG A 111 -22.97 0.99 3.29
C ARG A 111 -23.32 2.48 3.24
N TYR A 112 -22.50 3.35 3.82
CA TYR A 112 -22.74 4.79 3.75
C TYR A 112 -22.62 5.33 2.33
N ALA A 113 -21.58 4.90 1.59
CA ALA A 113 -21.40 5.30 0.21
C ALA A 113 -22.58 4.84 -0.67
N LEU A 114 -23.02 3.59 -0.53
CA LEU A 114 -24.14 3.05 -1.30
C LEU A 114 -25.47 3.74 -0.93
N ALA A 115 -25.72 4.03 0.35
CA ALA A 115 -26.90 4.77 0.78
C ALA A 115 -26.92 6.20 0.22
N ALA A 116 -25.77 6.88 0.21
CA ALA A 116 -25.64 8.21 -0.38
C ALA A 116 -25.94 8.20 -1.88
N MET A 117 -25.37 7.24 -2.63
CA MET A 117 -25.64 7.08 -4.06
C MET A 117 -27.13 6.79 -4.33
N VAL A 118 -27.74 5.90 -3.55
CA VAL A 118 -29.17 5.59 -3.65
C VAL A 118 -30.02 6.82 -3.35
N THR A 119 -29.67 7.61 -2.35
CA THR A 119 -30.39 8.85 -2.01
C THR A 119 -30.34 9.85 -3.15
N VAL A 120 -29.15 10.07 -3.73
CA VAL A 120 -28.97 10.95 -4.90
C VAL A 120 -29.78 10.43 -6.09
N MET A 121 -29.76 9.12 -6.35
CA MET A 121 -30.53 8.50 -7.43
C MET A 121 -32.04 8.65 -7.22
N VAL A 122 -32.54 8.48 -6.00
CA VAL A 122 -33.96 8.68 -5.66
C VAL A 122 -34.41 10.12 -5.93
N VAL A 123 -33.58 11.10 -5.56
CA VAL A 123 -33.90 12.53 -5.73
C VAL A 123 -33.86 12.96 -7.19
N HIS A 124 -32.83 12.54 -7.94
CA HIS A 124 -32.57 13.08 -9.27
C HIS A 124 -32.98 12.15 -10.43
N ARG A 125 -33.11 10.84 -10.19
CA ARG A 125 -33.36 9.80 -11.20
C ARG A 125 -34.38 8.75 -10.68
N PRO A 126 -35.62 9.14 -10.35
CA PRO A 126 -36.58 8.24 -9.70
C PRO A 126 -37.01 7.04 -10.56
N ALA A 127 -37.02 7.19 -11.89
CA ALA A 127 -37.31 6.07 -12.81
C ALA A 127 -36.21 4.99 -12.75
N GLU A 128 -34.94 5.41 -12.78
CA GLU A 128 -33.79 4.50 -12.63
C GLU A 128 -33.78 3.86 -11.24
N ALA A 129 -34.13 4.59 -10.19
CA ALA A 129 -34.27 4.04 -8.85
C ALA A 129 -35.28 2.88 -8.79
N ALA A 130 -36.41 3.00 -9.50
CA ALA A 130 -37.41 1.93 -9.60
C ALA A 130 -36.87 0.71 -10.38
N ASP A 131 -36.07 0.92 -11.43
CA ASP A 131 -35.40 -0.15 -12.16
C ASP A 131 -34.38 -0.90 -11.28
N VAL A 132 -33.58 -0.17 -10.52
CA VAL A 132 -32.65 -0.77 -9.55
C VAL A 132 -33.41 -1.58 -8.51
N ALA A 133 -34.53 -1.07 -7.99
CA ALA A 133 -35.36 -1.81 -7.03
C ALA A 133 -35.92 -3.12 -7.62
N ARG A 134 -36.30 -3.13 -8.91
CA ARG A 134 -36.73 -4.35 -9.61
C ARG A 134 -35.57 -5.32 -9.80
N ALA A 135 -34.41 -4.83 -10.23
CA ALA A 135 -33.22 -5.64 -10.45
C ALA A 135 -32.74 -6.31 -9.16
N LEU A 136 -32.71 -5.57 -8.04
CA LEU A 136 -32.33 -6.12 -6.73
C LEU A 136 -33.26 -7.27 -6.32
N ARG A 137 -34.58 -7.12 -6.46
CA ARG A 137 -35.52 -8.21 -6.14
C ARG A 137 -35.35 -9.44 -7.03
N LYS A 138 -34.98 -9.24 -8.30
CA LYS A 138 -34.79 -10.31 -9.28
C LYS A 138 -33.50 -11.09 -9.05
N HIS A 139 -32.41 -10.41 -8.69
CA HIS A 139 -31.07 -10.99 -8.66
C HIS A 139 -30.52 -11.26 -7.26
N VAL A 140 -31.04 -10.62 -6.21
CA VAL A 140 -30.59 -10.86 -4.83
C VAL A 140 -31.41 -12.00 -4.21
N PRO A 141 -30.77 -12.96 -3.51
CA PRO A 141 -31.48 -14.02 -2.81
C PRO A 141 -32.56 -13.49 -1.87
N ALA A 142 -33.74 -14.13 -1.87
CA ALA A 142 -34.93 -13.66 -1.15
C ALA A 142 -34.69 -13.40 0.35
N LYS A 143 -33.78 -14.14 0.98
CA LYS A 143 -33.41 -13.95 2.38
C LYS A 143 -32.80 -12.58 2.67
N PHE A 144 -32.10 -11.95 1.72
CA PHE A 144 -31.51 -10.62 1.89
C PHE A 144 -32.46 -9.51 1.45
N VAL A 145 -33.41 -9.81 0.56
CA VAL A 145 -34.49 -8.89 0.18
C VAL A 145 -35.47 -8.63 1.34
N ARG A 146 -35.69 -9.66 2.18
CA ARG A 146 -36.64 -9.60 3.29
C ARG A 146 -36.07 -9.03 4.60
N GLN A 147 -34.75 -9.03 4.77
CA GLN A 147 -34.10 -8.59 6.00
C GLN A 147 -32.67 -8.08 5.74
N GLY A 148 -32.20 -7.21 6.64
CA GLY A 148 -30.86 -6.63 6.57
C GLY A 148 -30.78 -5.43 5.63
N TYR A 149 -29.55 -5.05 5.26
CA TYR A 149 -29.29 -3.77 4.59
C TYR A 149 -29.95 -3.61 3.21
N ILE A 150 -30.08 -4.69 2.42
CA ILE A 150 -30.76 -4.64 1.12
C ILE A 150 -32.27 -4.35 1.28
N HIS A 151 -32.90 -4.87 2.34
CA HIS A 151 -34.29 -4.56 2.65
C HIS A 151 -34.49 -3.06 2.93
N GLU A 152 -33.60 -2.46 3.70
CA GLU A 152 -33.64 -1.02 4.00
C GLU A 152 -33.40 -0.18 2.74
N LEU A 153 -32.44 -0.56 1.88
CA LEU A 153 -32.24 0.11 0.60
C LEU A 153 -33.48 0.05 -0.31
N LEU A 154 -34.15 -1.11 -0.35
CA LEU A 154 -35.37 -1.27 -1.15
C LEU A 154 -36.50 -0.35 -0.66
N LYS A 155 -36.67 -0.16 0.65
CA LYS A 155 -37.65 0.81 1.19
C LYS A 155 -37.38 2.22 0.68
N VAL A 156 -36.11 2.65 0.69
CA VAL A 156 -35.72 3.98 0.23
C VAL A 156 -35.97 4.11 -1.28
N LEU A 157 -35.57 3.11 -2.07
CA LEU A 157 -35.81 3.10 -3.52
C LEU A 157 -37.30 3.10 -3.88
N ASP A 158 -38.14 2.35 -3.14
CA ASP A 158 -39.59 2.28 -3.38
C ASP A 158 -40.32 3.57 -2.98
N SER A 159 -39.78 4.31 -2.00
CA SER A 159 -40.33 5.61 -1.61
C SER A 159 -40.24 6.63 -2.77
N ALA A 160 -39.20 6.53 -3.61
CA ALA A 160 -39.04 7.32 -4.83
C ALA A 160 -40.11 7.02 -5.88
N ALA A 161 -40.47 5.74 -6.03
CA ALA A 161 -41.52 5.32 -6.96
C ALA A 161 -42.92 5.78 -6.51
N SER A 162 -43.09 6.03 -5.21
CA SER A 162 -44.35 6.49 -4.61
C SER A 162 -44.46 8.02 -4.56
N ALA A 163 -43.35 8.74 -4.66
CA ALA A 163 -43.32 10.19 -4.70
C ALA A 163 -43.84 10.70 -6.06
N LYS A 164 -45.12 11.11 -6.11
CA LYS A 164 -45.71 11.76 -7.29
C LYS A 164 -44.81 12.93 -7.74
N PRO A 165 -44.50 13.06 -9.05
CA PRO A 165 -43.76 14.20 -9.54
C PRO A 165 -44.54 15.48 -9.23
N LYS A 166 -43.92 16.40 -8.49
CA LYS A 166 -44.47 17.74 -8.26
C LYS A 166 -44.39 18.48 -9.59
N VAL A 167 -45.48 18.45 -10.36
CA VAL A 167 -45.62 19.20 -11.61
C VAL A 167 -45.38 20.67 -11.29
N ALA A 168 -44.23 21.20 -11.74
CA ALA A 168 -43.96 22.62 -11.66
C ALA A 168 -45.00 23.35 -12.53
N ALA A 169 -45.77 24.25 -11.92
CA ALA A 169 -46.70 25.09 -12.65
C ALA A 169 -45.93 25.89 -13.72
N PRO A 170 -46.45 26.00 -14.95
CA PRO A 170 -45.80 26.79 -15.99
C PRO A 170 -45.68 28.25 -15.53
N PRO A 171 -44.55 28.92 -15.84
CA PRO A 171 -44.36 30.33 -15.48
C PRO A 171 -45.46 31.18 -16.15
N PRO A 172 -45.97 32.22 -15.45
CA PRO A 172 -46.98 33.09 -16.03
C PRO A 172 -46.40 33.78 -17.27
N LEU A 173 -47.19 33.77 -18.36
CA LEU A 173 -46.88 34.48 -19.59
C LEU A 173 -46.70 35.97 -19.25
N ALA A 174 -45.49 36.48 -19.43
CA ALA A 174 -45.21 37.90 -19.33
C ALA A 174 -46.04 38.65 -20.39
N SER A 175 -46.88 39.57 -19.93
CA SER A 175 -47.66 40.50 -20.77
C SER A 175 -46.85 41.76 -21.07
#